data_AF-A0A843FWJ8-F1
#
_entry.id   AF-A0A843FWJ8-F1
#
_cell.length_a   1.000
_cell.length_b   1.000
_cell.length_c   1.000
_cell.angle_alpha   90.00
_cell.angle_beta   90.00
_cell.angle_gamma   90.00
#
_symmetry.space_group_name_H-M   'P 1'
#
loop_
_entity.id
_entity.type
_entity.pdbx_description
1 polymer ?
#
loop_
_entity_poly.entity_id
_entity_poly.type
_entity_poly.pdbx_seq_one_letter_code
_entity_poly.pdbx_strand_id
1 'polypeptide(L)'
;IMLMFSIGMEIDIYKLKVQGRFAVIIAMVQIPVMIFTGIIAGSLMGYNSTQSITLGAILAGASTAVVLAVLKANKVLDQEKMDILVLIMIIEDITQVILISVLTPMMKGESMSTDALIVLIIEIVVFMLASFVIGLKILPKIIDWFYERSNDEMISLLCIGLAFVFALLANIIGLSIAIGAFIAGVMVGMSKPKHVVEHFIDPLKSLFMAMFFISVGMEVSVDSLFGNIPTVLLIYAIFALFMFTAVNIGYWLANGDSRNGWVSALAMCTMGEFAFIIAKLAKGYGVIDDSLFSSVVGAAIVSMLMLSILVRYSEKSYNFVSAHCPGFLKKTGGRLTENRNQIYHGLNVVSHRTKESFRKGLTNAGFIIILIVVIEIGFYYLYTPLSQWLANNFGLDEYSWRLAILAANIIILLEPCRRLAKFVRFIVYLQEKGKAHINARSPEDAAAPVVYESFSTILVGAALTLVLVIIVPNGIDDFIHVLIMLGILVLIALLQLHKYRKAVSAKDESPASDEAGPEA
;
A
#
# COMPACT_ATOMS: atom_id res chain seq x y z
N ILE A 1 19.38 13.16 4.55
CA ILE A 1 18.79 14.52 4.53
C ILE A 1 18.72 15.03 3.09
N MET A 2 19.84 15.36 2.45
CA MET A 2 19.85 15.95 1.09
C MET A 2 19.09 15.14 0.04
N LEU A 3 19.25 13.80 0.04
CA LEU A 3 18.51 12.90 -0.84
C LEU A 3 16.99 13.05 -0.67
N MET A 4 16.50 12.90 0.56
CA MET A 4 15.09 12.99 0.91
C MET A 4 14.50 14.36 0.60
N PHE A 5 15.27 15.41 0.86
CA PHE A 5 14.88 16.77 0.55
C PHE A 5 14.71 16.98 -0.96
N SER A 6 15.67 16.52 -1.78
CA SER A 6 15.56 16.60 -3.23
C SER A 6 14.34 15.84 -3.77
N ILE A 7 14.08 14.63 -3.26
CA ILE A 7 12.90 13.85 -3.65
C ILE A 7 11.62 14.62 -3.32
N GLY A 8 11.55 15.21 -2.13
CA GLY A 8 10.42 16.06 -1.74
C GLY A 8 10.18 17.22 -2.72
N MET A 9 11.24 17.88 -3.20
CA MET A 9 11.12 19.00 -4.16
C MET A 9 10.62 18.55 -5.54
N GLU A 10 10.92 17.32 -5.96
CA GLU A 10 10.48 16.78 -7.24
C GLU A 10 8.96 16.56 -7.29
N ILE A 11 8.29 16.50 -6.13
CA ILE A 11 6.84 16.28 -6.05
C ILE A 11 6.08 17.47 -6.62
N ASP A 12 5.39 17.23 -7.74
CA ASP A 12 4.40 18.15 -8.28
C ASP A 12 3.01 17.82 -7.70
N ILE A 13 2.64 18.55 -6.65
CA ILE A 13 1.35 18.38 -5.97
C ILE A 13 0.17 18.67 -6.90
N TYR A 14 0.34 19.55 -7.90
CA TYR A 14 -0.73 19.83 -8.85
C TYR A 14 -0.96 18.63 -9.77
N LYS A 15 0.11 18.02 -10.29
CA LYS A 15 0.02 16.76 -11.05
C LYS A 15 -0.55 15.62 -10.19
N LEU A 16 -0.14 15.51 -8.93
CA LEU A 16 -0.71 14.54 -7.98
C LEU A 16 -2.22 14.76 -7.80
N LYS A 17 -2.71 16.00 -7.77
CA LYS A 17 -4.14 16.29 -7.62
C LYS A 17 -4.97 15.90 -8.86
N VAL A 18 -4.39 16.01 -10.06
CA VAL A 18 -5.07 15.73 -11.33
C VAL A 18 -5.00 14.24 -11.70
N GLN A 19 -3.80 13.66 -11.66
CA GLN A 19 -3.52 12.28 -12.11
C GLN A 19 -3.27 11.29 -10.97
N GLY A 20 -3.05 11.78 -9.75
CA GLY A 20 -2.65 10.94 -8.62
C GLY A 20 -3.70 9.91 -8.20
N ARG A 21 -4.97 10.01 -8.63
CA ARG A 21 -5.94 8.93 -8.39
C ARG A 21 -5.54 7.62 -9.05
N PHE A 22 -5.05 7.69 -10.28
CA PHE A 22 -4.59 6.51 -11.00
C PHE A 22 -3.37 5.91 -10.28
N ALA A 23 -2.42 6.76 -9.89
CA ALA A 23 -1.23 6.35 -9.16
C ALA A 23 -1.54 5.75 -7.78
N VAL A 24 -2.46 6.35 -7.02
CA VAL A 24 -2.91 5.85 -5.70
C VAL A 24 -3.52 4.47 -5.81
N ILE A 25 -4.37 4.20 -6.82
CA ILE A 25 -4.96 2.86 -7.00
C ILE A 25 -3.87 1.80 -7.17
N ILE A 26 -2.84 2.12 -7.95
CA ILE A 26 -1.72 1.20 -8.19
C ILE A 26 -0.93 1.00 -6.90
N ALA A 27 -0.52 2.07 -6.22
CA ALA A 27 0.24 1.99 -4.97
C ALA A 27 -0.52 1.24 -3.86
N MET A 28 -1.84 1.42 -3.76
CA MET A 28 -2.66 0.69 -2.78
C MET A 28 -2.77 -0.81 -3.04
N VAL A 29 -2.44 -1.27 -4.24
CA VAL A 29 -2.38 -2.70 -4.57
C VAL A 29 -0.94 -3.18 -4.46
N GLN A 30 0.00 -2.43 -5.05
CA GLN A 30 1.40 -2.79 -5.13
C GLN A 30 2.06 -2.86 -3.75
N ILE A 31 1.93 -1.83 -2.91
CA ILE A 31 2.65 -1.77 -1.63
C ILE A 31 2.23 -2.91 -0.69
N PRO A 32 0.92 -3.16 -0.43
CA PRO A 32 0.55 -4.26 0.46
C PRO A 32 0.99 -5.61 -0.08
N VAL A 33 0.85 -5.85 -1.40
CA VAL A 33 1.31 -7.09 -2.02
C VAL A 33 2.80 -7.30 -1.77
N MET A 34 3.64 -6.27 -1.95
CA MET A 34 5.08 -6.39 -1.72
C MET A 34 5.43 -6.62 -0.25
N ILE A 35 4.75 -5.94 0.69
CA ILE A 35 4.94 -6.17 2.13
C ILE A 35 4.57 -7.62 2.48
N PHE A 36 3.41 -8.10 2.02
CA PHE A 36 2.97 -9.47 2.26
C PHE A 36 3.92 -10.49 1.64
N THR A 37 4.38 -10.25 0.42
CA THR A 37 5.39 -11.08 -0.22
C THR A 37 6.65 -11.19 0.62
N GLY A 38 7.17 -10.08 1.16
CA GLY A 38 8.37 -10.14 2.00
C GLY A 38 8.13 -10.81 3.35
N ILE A 39 6.94 -10.64 3.96
CA ILE A 39 6.58 -11.36 5.19
C ILE A 39 6.55 -12.87 4.93
N ILE A 40 5.84 -13.30 3.88
CA ILE A 40 5.71 -14.72 3.53
C ILE A 40 7.09 -15.30 3.17
N ALA A 41 7.85 -14.60 2.31
CA ALA A 41 9.18 -15.03 1.92
C ALA A 41 10.11 -15.13 3.13
N GLY A 42 10.10 -14.14 4.02
CA GLY A 42 10.93 -14.15 5.23
C GLY A 42 10.59 -15.29 6.17
N SER A 43 9.30 -15.54 6.41
CA SER A 43 8.86 -16.67 7.24
C SER A 43 9.24 -18.01 6.62
N LEU A 44 9.14 -18.16 5.29
CA LEU A 44 9.60 -19.36 4.58
C LEU A 44 11.13 -19.54 4.62
N MET A 45 11.89 -18.45 4.75
CA MET A 45 13.33 -18.46 4.94
C MET A 45 13.74 -18.73 6.41
N GLY A 46 12.76 -18.92 7.31
CA GLY A 46 12.98 -19.19 8.73
C GLY A 46 13.24 -17.93 9.57
N TYR A 47 12.95 -16.74 9.05
CA TYR A 47 13.11 -15.50 9.78
C TYR A 47 11.99 -15.26 10.80
N ASN A 48 12.32 -14.55 11.87
CA ASN A 48 11.35 -14.14 12.88
C ASN A 48 10.40 -13.03 12.34
N SER A 49 9.33 -12.74 13.05
CA SER A 49 8.30 -11.78 12.59
C SER A 49 8.86 -10.39 12.27
N THR A 50 9.76 -9.86 13.11
CA THR A 50 10.37 -8.54 12.89
C THR A 50 11.26 -8.53 11.65
N GLN A 51 12.04 -9.60 11.43
CA GLN A 51 12.85 -9.78 10.23
C GLN A 51 11.98 -9.91 8.97
N SER A 52 10.91 -10.69 9.02
CA SER A 52 9.98 -10.90 7.90
C SER A 52 9.23 -9.61 7.51
N ILE A 53 8.77 -8.83 8.49
CA ILE A 53 8.14 -7.52 8.24
C ILE A 53 9.17 -6.54 7.66
N THR A 54 10.39 -6.56 8.20
CA THR A 54 11.51 -5.75 7.69
C THR A 54 11.80 -6.06 6.23
N LEU A 55 11.86 -7.35 5.86
CA LEU A 55 12.02 -7.78 4.47
C LEU A 55 10.87 -7.27 3.60
N GLY A 56 9.62 -7.37 4.08
CA GLY A 56 8.45 -6.76 3.42
C GLY A 56 8.64 -5.27 3.10
N ALA A 57 9.12 -4.49 4.06
CA ALA A 57 9.36 -3.05 3.87
C ALA A 57 10.53 -2.76 2.91
N ILE A 58 11.58 -3.59 2.93
CA ILE A 58 12.69 -3.52 1.97
C ILE A 58 12.19 -3.75 0.54
N LEU A 59 11.31 -4.72 0.32
CA LEU A 59 10.77 -5.07 -0.99
C LEU A 59 9.70 -4.08 -1.50
N ALA A 60 9.20 -3.19 -0.66
CA ALA A 60 7.96 -2.43 -0.90
C ALA A 60 8.04 -1.33 -1.97
N GLY A 61 9.23 -0.91 -2.40
CA GLY A 61 9.37 0.26 -3.28
C GLY A 61 10.46 0.12 -4.34
N ALA A 62 10.23 0.81 -5.45
CA ALA A 62 11.14 0.87 -6.59
C ALA A 62 12.06 2.12 -6.57
N SER A 63 13.10 2.16 -7.41
CA SER A 63 13.97 3.33 -7.54
C SER A 63 13.44 4.36 -8.54
N THR A 64 12.99 5.52 -8.06
CA THR A 64 12.53 6.64 -8.91
C THR A 64 13.60 7.13 -9.88
N ALA A 65 14.80 7.45 -9.38
CA ALA A 65 15.86 8.07 -10.17
C ALA A 65 16.40 7.13 -11.27
N VAL A 66 16.67 5.88 -10.92
CA VAL A 66 17.25 4.89 -11.84
C VAL A 66 16.22 4.52 -12.92
N VAL A 67 14.96 4.31 -12.54
CA VAL A 67 13.87 4.01 -13.48
C VAL A 67 13.66 5.15 -14.49
N LEU A 68 13.59 6.39 -14.01
CA LEU A 68 13.38 7.54 -14.88
C LEU A 68 14.56 7.75 -15.85
N ALA A 69 15.79 7.57 -15.38
CA ALA A 69 16.98 7.68 -16.23
C ALA A 69 16.96 6.66 -17.38
N VAL A 70 16.66 5.39 -17.07
CA VAL A 70 16.61 4.32 -18.09
C VAL A 70 15.44 4.50 -19.05
N LEU A 71 14.26 4.91 -18.56
CA LEU A 71 13.10 5.15 -19.42
C LEU A 71 13.32 6.31 -20.39
N LYS A 72 13.89 7.43 -19.92
CA LYS A 72 14.25 8.58 -20.77
C LYS A 72 15.27 8.19 -21.84
N ALA A 73 16.26 7.37 -21.50
CA ALA A 73 17.27 6.89 -22.45
C ALA A 73 16.67 5.98 -23.54
N ASN A 74 15.72 5.11 -23.17
CA ASN A 74 15.13 4.13 -24.11
C ASN A 74 13.91 4.67 -24.88
N LYS A 75 13.33 5.83 -24.49
CA LYS A 75 12.17 6.47 -25.13
C LYS A 75 10.96 5.55 -25.33
N VAL A 76 10.72 4.66 -24.35
CA VAL A 76 9.63 3.65 -24.42
C VAL A 76 8.27 4.21 -24.01
N LEU A 77 8.27 5.24 -23.14
CA LEU A 77 7.08 5.89 -22.63
C LEU A 77 7.07 7.38 -23.01
N ASP A 78 5.88 7.87 -23.34
CA ASP A 78 5.63 9.30 -23.54
C ASP A 78 5.74 10.07 -22.21
N GLN A 79 5.96 11.38 -22.28
CA GLN A 79 6.16 12.21 -21.09
C GLN A 79 5.01 12.11 -20.09
N GLU A 80 3.76 12.12 -20.55
CA GLU A 80 2.59 11.98 -19.67
C GLU A 80 2.56 10.65 -18.91
N LYS A 81 2.97 9.55 -19.55
CA LYS A 81 3.00 8.22 -18.93
C LYS A 81 4.15 8.09 -17.95
N MET A 82 5.30 8.69 -18.27
CA MET A 82 6.43 8.79 -17.34
C MET A 82 6.06 9.60 -16.10
N ASP A 83 5.34 10.71 -16.27
CA ASP A 83 4.87 11.54 -15.15
C ASP A 83 3.94 10.73 -14.22
N ILE A 84 3.02 9.92 -14.77
CA ILE A 84 2.18 9.02 -13.97
C ILE A 84 3.02 8.00 -13.21
N LEU A 85 4.02 7.40 -13.86
CA LEU A 85 4.90 6.42 -13.23
C LEU A 85 5.71 7.02 -12.08
N VAL A 86 6.22 8.24 -12.28
CA VAL A 86 6.90 9.02 -11.23
C VAL A 86 5.94 9.28 -10.06
N LEU A 87 4.67 9.62 -10.31
CA LEU A 87 3.68 9.79 -9.24
C LEU A 87 3.43 8.50 -8.43
N ILE A 88 3.46 7.32 -9.07
CA ILE A 88 3.35 6.03 -8.36
C ILE A 88 4.55 5.86 -7.41
N MET A 89 5.76 6.01 -7.93
CA MET A 89 6.99 5.82 -7.14
C MET A 89 7.13 6.87 -6.02
N ILE A 90 6.64 8.10 -6.22
CA ILE A 90 6.55 9.11 -5.16
C ILE A 90 5.66 8.63 -4.00
N ILE A 91 4.52 8.00 -4.31
CA ILE A 91 3.62 7.46 -3.26
C ILE A 91 4.29 6.29 -2.53
N GLU A 92 5.04 5.44 -3.24
CA GLU A 92 5.87 4.38 -2.65
C GLU A 92 6.92 4.95 -1.70
N ASP A 93 7.69 5.95 -2.14
CA ASP A 93 8.74 6.61 -1.36
C ASP A 93 8.16 7.21 -0.06
N ILE A 94 7.03 7.92 -0.15
CA ILE A 94 6.29 8.43 1.03
C ILE A 94 5.93 7.29 1.98
N THR A 95 5.49 6.16 1.43
CA THR A 95 5.02 5.03 2.22
C THR A 95 6.19 4.31 2.87
N GLN A 96 7.33 4.15 2.19
CA GLN A 96 8.56 3.59 2.77
C GLN A 96 9.12 4.47 3.89
N VAL A 97 9.02 5.78 3.74
CA VAL A 97 9.36 6.75 4.80
C VAL A 97 8.48 6.56 6.05
N ILE A 98 7.18 6.33 5.86
CA ILE A 98 6.25 6.00 6.95
C ILE A 98 6.61 4.64 7.57
N LEU A 99 6.86 3.62 6.74
CA LEU A 99 7.25 2.28 7.19
C LEU A 99 8.51 2.33 8.05
N ILE A 100 9.55 3.06 7.64
CA ILE A 100 10.78 3.24 8.45
C ILE A 100 10.42 3.74 9.86
N SER A 101 9.51 4.71 9.96
CA SER A 101 9.20 5.34 11.25
C SER A 101 8.36 4.46 12.16
N VAL A 102 7.50 3.62 11.58
CA VAL A 102 6.74 2.60 12.34
C VAL A 102 7.64 1.42 12.73
N LEU A 103 8.58 1.03 11.87
CA LEU A 103 9.44 -0.14 12.09
C LEU A 103 10.63 0.15 13.00
N THR A 104 11.16 1.37 13.02
CA THR A 104 12.35 1.74 13.81
C THR A 104 12.24 1.35 15.29
N PRO A 105 11.14 1.67 16.00
CA PRO A 105 10.99 1.25 17.40
C PRO A 105 10.89 -0.27 17.56
N MET A 106 10.22 -0.96 16.63
CA MET A 106 10.13 -2.43 16.62
C MET A 106 11.52 -3.06 16.50
N MET A 107 12.39 -2.47 15.68
CA MET A 107 13.74 -2.95 15.44
C MET A 107 14.66 -2.75 16.65
N LYS A 108 14.46 -1.68 17.43
CA LYS A 108 15.26 -1.41 18.63
C LYS A 108 15.07 -2.44 19.74
N GLY A 109 14.06 -3.30 19.66
CA GLY A 109 13.73 -4.25 20.72
C GLY A 109 13.28 -3.57 22.01
N GLU A 110 12.99 -2.27 21.97
CA GLU A 110 12.30 -1.58 23.05
C GLU A 110 10.94 -2.28 23.19
N SER A 111 10.67 -2.88 24.35
CA SER A 111 9.33 -3.34 24.71
C SER A 111 8.46 -2.09 24.80
N MET A 112 7.98 -1.60 23.66
CA MET A 112 7.13 -0.45 23.65
C MET A 112 5.86 -0.84 24.39
N SER A 113 5.66 -0.23 25.55
CA SER A 113 4.34 -0.21 26.17
C SER A 113 3.34 0.24 25.11
N THR A 114 2.14 -0.34 25.12
CA THR A 114 1.11 0.04 24.14
C THR A 114 0.85 1.54 24.17
N ASP A 115 0.94 2.17 25.34
CA ASP A 115 0.85 3.61 25.50
C ASP A 115 1.91 4.36 24.69
N ALA A 116 3.17 3.90 24.71
CA ALA A 116 4.24 4.49 23.91
C ALA A 116 4.02 4.31 22.41
N LEU A 117 3.45 3.18 21.95
CA LEU A 117 3.10 2.98 20.54
C LEU A 117 1.96 3.88 20.08
N ILE A 118 0.90 4.00 20.90
CA ILE A 118 -0.24 4.87 20.60
C ILE A 118 0.23 6.33 20.57
N VAL A 119 1.05 6.74 21.53
CA VAL A 119 1.66 8.08 21.56
C VAL A 119 2.52 8.29 20.31
N LEU A 120 3.37 7.33 19.93
CA LEU A 120 4.19 7.43 18.73
C LEU A 120 3.33 7.55 17.46
N ILE A 121 2.28 6.75 17.30
CA ILE A 121 1.38 6.84 16.15
C ILE A 121 0.67 8.20 16.12
N ILE A 122 0.20 8.68 17.27
CA ILE A 122 -0.41 10.02 17.39
C ILE A 122 0.62 11.09 17.04
N GLU A 123 1.86 10.99 17.52
CA GLU A 123 2.95 11.92 17.21
C GLU A 123 3.30 11.90 15.72
N ILE A 124 3.37 10.72 15.08
CA ILE A 124 3.55 10.57 13.63
C ILE A 124 2.40 11.28 12.89
N VAL A 125 1.15 10.98 13.25
CA VAL A 125 -0.03 11.54 12.57
C VAL A 125 -0.15 13.04 12.79
N VAL A 126 0.04 13.51 14.02
CA VAL A 126 0.00 14.93 14.38
C VAL A 126 1.15 15.67 13.73
N PHE A 127 2.38 15.15 13.76
CA PHE A 127 3.51 15.78 13.08
C PHE A 127 3.29 15.80 11.57
N MET A 128 2.84 14.71 10.96
CA MET A 128 2.56 14.66 9.53
C MET A 128 1.45 15.65 9.16
N LEU A 129 0.34 15.68 9.90
CA LEU A 129 -0.78 16.61 9.67
C LEU A 129 -0.38 18.05 9.94
N ALA A 130 0.31 18.35 11.04
CA ALA A 130 0.79 19.68 11.36
C ALA A 130 1.77 20.16 10.29
N SER A 131 2.75 19.32 9.93
CA SER A 131 3.71 19.63 8.87
C SER A 131 3.02 19.82 7.53
N PHE A 132 2.06 18.97 7.14
CA PHE A 132 1.34 19.15 5.87
C PHE A 132 0.39 20.36 5.90
N VAL A 133 -0.36 20.59 6.98
CA VAL A 133 -1.37 21.66 7.03
C VAL A 133 -0.74 23.03 7.26
N ILE A 134 0.18 23.13 8.21
CA ILE A 134 0.89 24.36 8.56
C ILE A 134 1.96 24.61 7.50
N GLY A 135 2.79 23.61 7.24
CA GLY A 135 3.94 23.76 6.35
C GLY A 135 3.58 23.95 4.89
N LEU A 136 2.60 23.24 4.31
CA LEU A 136 2.24 23.46 2.88
C LEU A 136 1.52 24.79 2.62
N LYS A 137 0.97 25.46 3.64
CA LYS A 137 0.30 26.77 3.47
C LYS A 137 1.15 27.95 3.89
N ILE A 138 1.94 27.81 4.96
CA ILE A 138 2.66 28.91 5.59
C ILE A 138 4.09 28.96 5.08
N LEU A 139 4.79 27.82 5.01
CA LEU A 139 6.21 27.81 4.69
C LEU A 139 6.51 28.25 3.24
N PRO A 140 5.78 27.82 2.20
CA PRO A 140 5.95 28.37 0.85
C PRO A 140 5.80 29.89 0.81
N LYS A 141 4.85 30.45 1.56
CA LYS A 141 4.66 31.91 1.62
C LYS A 141 5.82 32.63 2.29
N ILE A 142 6.39 32.04 3.34
CA ILE A 142 7.58 32.58 4.00
C ILE A 142 8.76 32.53 3.03
N ILE A 143 8.98 31.39 2.36
CA ILE A 143 10.03 31.23 1.36
C ILE A 143 9.87 32.25 0.22
N ASP A 144 8.66 32.41 -0.32
CA ASP A 144 8.35 33.38 -1.36
C ASP A 144 8.63 34.83 -0.91
N TRP A 145 8.28 35.15 0.34
CA TRP A 145 8.54 36.47 0.91
C TRP A 145 10.03 36.77 1.07
N PHE A 146 10.83 35.76 1.46
CA PHE A 146 12.29 35.87 1.52
C PHE A 146 12.89 35.98 0.13
N TYR A 147 12.43 35.17 -0.83
CA TYR A 147 12.92 35.18 -2.20
C TYR A 147 12.82 36.56 -2.86
N GLU A 148 11.72 37.28 -2.62
CA GLU A 148 11.54 38.66 -3.13
C GLU A 148 12.55 39.68 -2.54
N ARG A 149 13.33 39.30 -1.52
CA ARG A 149 14.25 40.16 -0.75
C ARG A 149 15.68 39.64 -0.69
N SER A 150 15.96 38.49 -1.30
CA SER A 150 17.26 37.81 -1.25
C SER A 150 17.75 37.46 -2.66
N ASN A 151 19.04 37.12 -2.79
CA ASN A 151 19.56 36.53 -4.02
C ASN A 151 19.36 34.99 -4.04
N ASP A 152 19.61 34.41 -5.21
CA ASP A 152 19.45 32.97 -5.48
C ASP A 152 20.29 32.07 -4.55
N GLU A 153 21.46 32.55 -4.14
CA GLU A 153 22.35 31.84 -3.22
C GLU A 153 21.77 31.80 -1.79
N MET A 154 21.33 32.94 -1.27
CA MET A 154 20.75 33.01 0.08
C MET A 154 19.45 32.21 0.20
N ILE A 155 18.58 32.26 -0.81
CA ILE A 155 17.33 31.48 -0.77
C ILE A 155 17.61 29.98 -0.83
N SER A 156 18.62 29.56 -1.61
CA SER A 156 19.04 28.15 -1.67
C SER A 156 19.62 27.68 -0.34
N LEU A 157 20.48 28.50 0.29
CA LEU A 157 21.01 28.23 1.63
C LEU A 157 19.92 28.17 2.69
N LEU A 158 18.92 29.05 2.64
CA LEU A 158 17.76 29.03 3.53
C LEU A 158 16.98 27.71 3.38
N CYS A 159 16.67 27.30 2.14
CA CYS A 159 15.93 26.07 1.87
C CYS A 159 16.69 24.82 2.34
N ILE A 160 18.00 24.76 2.14
CA ILE A 160 18.85 23.68 2.67
C ILE A 160 18.84 23.72 4.20
N GLY A 161 18.98 24.91 4.81
CA GLY A 161 18.88 25.08 6.26
C GLY A 161 17.56 24.57 6.82
N LEU A 162 16.44 24.89 6.16
CA LEU A 162 15.11 24.37 6.51
C LEU A 162 15.06 22.84 6.42
N ALA A 163 15.70 22.22 5.44
CA ALA A 163 15.81 20.77 5.36
C ALA A 163 16.44 20.15 6.62
N PHE A 164 17.52 20.75 7.13
CA PHE A 164 18.17 20.32 8.36
C PHE A 164 17.34 20.62 9.61
N VAL A 165 16.68 21.78 9.67
CA VAL A 165 15.79 22.14 10.80
C VAL A 165 14.63 21.17 10.91
N PHE A 166 13.94 20.85 9.81
CA PHE A 166 12.85 19.89 9.83
C PHE A 166 13.33 18.48 10.14
N ALA A 167 14.50 18.09 9.63
CA ALA A 167 15.12 16.81 9.95
C ALA A 167 15.46 16.69 11.45
N LEU A 168 15.93 17.78 12.07
CA LEU A 168 16.16 17.86 13.51
C LEU A 168 14.85 17.81 14.31
N LEU A 169 13.83 18.56 13.89
CA LEU A 169 12.50 18.53 14.52
C LEU A 169 11.89 17.12 14.48
N ALA A 170 12.00 16.43 13.35
CA ALA A 170 11.56 15.05 13.21
C ALA A 170 12.28 14.15 14.23
N ASN A 171 13.60 14.27 14.36
CA ASN A 171 14.38 13.49 15.31
C ASN A 171 14.00 13.76 16.78
N ILE A 172 13.72 15.02 17.13
CA ILE A 172 13.29 15.41 18.50
C ILE A 172 11.94 14.76 18.85
N ILE A 173 11.05 14.61 17.87
CA ILE A 173 9.72 13.99 18.01
C ILE A 173 9.82 12.45 17.93
N GLY A 174 11.03 11.89 17.82
CA GLY A 174 11.22 10.43 17.72
C GLY A 174 10.92 9.86 16.33
N LEU A 175 10.79 10.72 15.31
CA LEU A 175 10.62 10.34 13.92
C LEU A 175 11.95 10.20 13.19
N SER A 176 11.93 9.53 12.05
CA SER A 176 13.11 9.48 11.18
C SER A 176 13.47 10.87 10.66
N ILE A 177 14.75 11.21 10.75
CA ILE A 177 15.39 12.38 10.12
C ILE A 177 15.01 12.48 8.63
N ALA A 178 14.76 11.34 7.96
CA ALA A 178 14.32 11.26 6.58
C ALA A 178 12.95 11.92 6.35
N ILE A 179 11.97 11.71 7.24
CA ILE A 179 10.63 12.34 7.16
C ILE A 179 10.78 13.86 7.14
N GLY A 180 11.51 14.41 8.12
CA GLY A 180 11.64 15.86 8.25
C GLY A 180 12.25 16.49 7.00
N ALA A 181 13.34 15.90 6.49
CA ALA A 181 13.98 16.36 5.27
C ALA A 181 13.04 16.26 4.05
N PHE A 182 12.30 15.16 3.91
CA PHE A 182 11.33 14.97 2.83
C PHE A 182 10.22 16.03 2.86
N ILE A 183 9.62 16.25 4.04
CA ILE A 183 8.57 17.23 4.27
C ILE A 183 9.04 18.66 3.92
N ALA A 184 10.26 19.04 4.32
CA ALA A 184 10.84 20.32 3.93
C ALA A 184 11.01 20.43 2.41
N GLY A 185 11.43 19.35 1.74
CA GLY A 185 11.54 19.28 0.29
C GLY A 185 10.19 19.55 -0.39
N VAL A 186 9.12 18.91 0.07
CA VAL A 186 7.77 19.13 -0.47
C VAL A 186 7.34 20.59 -0.35
N MET A 187 7.62 21.22 0.79
CA MET A 187 7.28 22.63 1.01
C MET A 187 8.05 23.57 0.09
N VAL A 188 9.35 23.33 -0.09
CA VAL A 188 10.18 24.11 -1.02
C VAL A 188 9.73 23.89 -2.47
N GLY A 189 9.35 22.66 -2.83
CA GLY A 189 8.78 22.30 -4.13
C GLY A 189 7.47 23.02 -4.47
N MET A 190 6.77 23.60 -3.48
CA MET A 190 5.56 24.41 -3.70
C MET A 190 5.82 25.92 -3.80
N SER A 191 7.05 26.37 -3.49
CA SER A 191 7.41 27.79 -3.46
C SER A 191 7.80 28.31 -4.86
N LYS A 192 7.66 29.62 -5.10
CA LYS A 192 8.09 30.31 -6.33
C LYS A 192 9.55 30.02 -6.71
N PRO A 193 10.53 30.06 -5.77
CA PRO A 193 11.94 29.82 -6.12
C PRO A 193 12.31 28.35 -6.33
N LYS A 194 11.35 27.41 -6.45
CA LYS A 194 11.64 25.97 -6.65
C LYS A 194 12.77 25.72 -7.63
N HIS A 195 12.70 26.28 -8.84
CA HIS A 195 13.67 26.03 -9.90
C HIS A 195 15.08 26.55 -9.57
N VAL A 196 15.17 27.67 -8.84
CA VAL A 196 16.45 28.23 -8.38
C VAL A 196 17.10 27.26 -7.39
N VAL A 197 16.32 26.81 -6.41
CA VAL A 197 16.79 25.89 -5.37
C VAL A 197 17.11 24.50 -5.95
N GLU A 198 16.30 24.01 -6.87
CA GLU A 198 16.52 22.76 -7.62
C GLU A 198 17.84 22.80 -8.39
N HIS A 199 18.08 23.88 -9.14
CA HIS A 199 19.34 24.04 -9.89
C HIS A 199 20.58 24.07 -8.98
N PHE A 200 20.48 24.72 -7.82
CA PHE A 200 21.56 24.76 -6.85
C PHE A 200 21.83 23.40 -6.19
N ILE A 201 20.78 22.61 -5.95
CA ILE A 201 20.86 21.35 -5.21
C ILE A 201 21.18 20.16 -6.12
N ASP A 202 20.88 20.21 -7.42
CA ASP A 202 21.15 19.12 -8.35
C ASP A 202 22.59 18.56 -8.29
N PRO A 203 23.65 19.41 -8.28
CA PRO A 203 25.03 18.92 -8.11
C PRO A 203 25.27 18.28 -6.74
N LEU A 204 24.72 18.87 -5.67
CA LEU A 204 24.84 18.34 -4.31
C LEU A 204 24.13 16.99 -4.18
N LYS A 205 22.90 16.90 -4.71
CA LYS A 205 22.11 15.67 -4.77
C LYS A 205 22.92 14.57 -5.45
N SER A 206 23.49 14.85 -6.62
CA SER A 206 24.31 13.89 -7.37
C SER A 206 25.53 13.42 -6.56
N LEU A 207 26.22 14.34 -5.89
CA LEU A 207 27.37 14.01 -5.04
C LEU A 207 26.96 13.16 -3.82
N PHE A 208 25.90 13.53 -3.11
CA PHE A 208 25.42 12.81 -1.93
C PHE A 208 24.83 11.44 -2.28
N MET A 209 24.17 11.30 -3.45
CA MET A 209 23.74 9.98 -3.95
C MET A 209 24.95 9.09 -4.20
N ALA A 210 25.98 9.58 -4.90
CA ALA A 210 27.20 8.82 -5.13
C ALA A 210 27.86 8.39 -3.81
N MET A 211 28.01 9.31 -2.85
CA MET A 211 28.57 9.00 -1.53
C MET A 211 27.71 7.99 -0.74
N PHE A 212 26.38 8.09 -0.82
CA PHE A 212 25.46 7.14 -0.17
C PHE A 212 25.66 5.72 -0.73
N PHE A 213 25.64 5.56 -2.05
CA PHE A 213 25.83 4.25 -2.69
C PHE A 213 27.23 3.68 -2.45
N ILE A 214 28.27 4.51 -2.47
CA ILE A 214 29.63 4.08 -2.11
C ILE A 214 29.67 3.62 -0.65
N SER A 215 29.07 4.38 0.27
CA SER A 215 29.03 4.01 1.70
C SER A 215 28.28 2.70 1.93
N VAL A 216 27.13 2.50 1.29
CA VAL A 216 26.39 1.23 1.38
C VAL A 216 27.20 0.10 0.78
N GLY A 217 27.83 0.31 -0.37
CA GLY A 217 28.68 -0.69 -1.03
C GLY A 217 29.89 -1.11 -0.19
N MET A 218 30.52 -0.18 0.52
CA MET A 218 31.63 -0.49 1.44
C MET A 218 31.21 -1.30 2.67
N GLU A 219 29.92 -1.30 3.01
CA GLU A 219 29.38 -2.04 4.15
C GLU A 219 29.02 -3.49 3.79
N VAL A 220 29.03 -3.83 2.50
CA VAL A 220 28.79 -5.19 1.99
C VAL A 220 30.04 -6.02 2.16
N SER A 221 29.90 -7.15 2.85
CA SER A 221 30.94 -8.18 2.89
C SER A 221 30.97 -8.93 1.56
N VAL A 222 32.08 -8.79 0.82
CA VAL A 222 32.29 -9.44 -0.48
C VAL A 222 32.16 -10.96 -0.35
N ASP A 223 32.74 -11.55 0.70
CA ASP A 223 32.66 -13.00 0.94
C ASP A 223 31.22 -13.47 1.18
N SER A 224 30.42 -12.73 1.96
CA SER A 224 29.02 -13.10 2.17
C SER A 224 28.17 -12.88 0.92
N LEU A 225 28.47 -11.87 0.10
CA LEU A 225 27.77 -11.64 -1.16
C LEU A 225 27.97 -12.82 -2.12
N PHE A 226 29.22 -13.25 -2.33
CA PHE A 226 29.53 -14.39 -3.20
C PHE A 226 29.13 -15.73 -2.59
N GLY A 227 29.18 -15.87 -1.26
CA GLY A 227 28.69 -17.05 -0.55
C GLY A 227 27.17 -17.23 -0.63
N ASN A 228 26.42 -16.14 -0.77
CA ASN A 228 24.94 -16.14 -0.74
C ASN A 228 24.28 -15.83 -2.09
N ILE A 229 24.96 -16.07 -3.22
CA ILE A 229 24.37 -15.86 -4.56
C ILE A 229 22.98 -16.51 -4.71
N PRO A 230 22.71 -17.74 -4.22
CA PRO A 230 21.37 -18.31 -4.31
C PRO A 230 20.30 -17.44 -3.63
N THR A 231 20.61 -16.91 -2.45
CA THR A 231 19.71 -16.03 -1.69
C THR A 231 19.52 -14.69 -2.38
N VAL A 232 20.59 -14.10 -2.94
CA VAL A 232 20.54 -12.88 -3.75
C VAL A 232 19.57 -13.04 -4.92
N LEU A 233 19.74 -14.11 -5.70
CA LEU A 233 18.90 -14.38 -6.88
C LEU A 233 17.47 -14.70 -6.48
N LEU A 234 17.26 -15.42 -5.37
CA LEU A 234 15.92 -15.71 -4.83
C LEU A 234 15.19 -14.43 -4.43
N ILE A 235 15.82 -13.55 -3.64
CA ILE A 235 15.25 -12.27 -3.23
C ILE A 235 14.90 -11.42 -4.45
N TYR A 236 15.82 -11.30 -5.41
CA TYR A 236 15.56 -10.57 -6.65
C TYR A 236 14.41 -11.18 -7.45
N ALA A 237 14.36 -12.50 -7.62
CA ALA A 237 13.32 -13.19 -8.37
C ALA A 237 11.93 -12.98 -7.74
N ILE A 238 11.84 -13.11 -6.41
CA ILE A 238 10.62 -12.84 -5.65
C ILE A 238 10.22 -11.37 -5.84
N PHE A 239 11.13 -10.44 -5.59
CA PHE A 239 10.88 -9.01 -5.76
C PHE A 239 10.35 -8.68 -7.16
N ALA A 240 11.08 -9.08 -8.20
CA ALA A 240 10.73 -8.77 -9.59
C ALA A 240 9.39 -9.40 -9.99
N LEU A 241 9.13 -10.65 -9.60
CA LEU A 241 7.89 -11.35 -9.95
C LEU A 241 6.66 -10.68 -9.32
N PHE A 242 6.71 -10.40 -8.02
CA PHE A 242 5.57 -9.84 -7.31
C PHE A 242 5.40 -8.36 -7.61
N MET A 243 6.49 -7.59 -7.77
CA MET A 243 6.42 -6.19 -8.20
C MET A 243 5.78 -6.10 -9.59
N PHE A 244 6.26 -6.91 -10.53
CA PHE A 244 5.71 -6.95 -11.88
C PHE A 244 4.21 -7.28 -11.87
N THR A 245 3.82 -8.30 -11.11
CA THR A 245 2.43 -8.75 -11.03
C THR A 245 1.54 -7.70 -10.37
N ALA A 246 1.97 -7.13 -9.24
CA ALA A 246 1.17 -6.18 -8.47
C ALA A 246 0.95 -4.87 -9.23
N VAL A 247 1.97 -4.36 -9.92
CA VAL A 247 1.84 -3.17 -10.77
C VAL A 247 0.89 -3.44 -11.94
N ASN A 248 0.98 -4.59 -12.61
CA ASN A 248 0.05 -4.93 -13.69
C ASN A 248 -1.41 -5.05 -13.20
N ILE A 249 -1.63 -5.67 -12.03
CA ILE A 249 -2.97 -5.75 -11.41
C ILE A 249 -3.46 -4.33 -11.08
N GLY A 250 -2.61 -3.48 -10.52
CA GLY A 250 -2.91 -2.08 -10.24
C GLY A 250 -3.33 -1.31 -11.49
N TYR A 251 -2.56 -1.42 -12.58
CA TYR A 251 -2.88 -0.80 -13.87
C TYR A 251 -4.21 -1.31 -14.43
N TRP A 252 -4.45 -2.62 -14.34
CA TRP A 252 -5.71 -3.20 -14.80
C TRP A 252 -6.91 -2.68 -14.00
N LEU A 253 -6.79 -2.60 -12.66
CA LEU A 253 -7.81 -2.06 -11.75
C LEU A 253 -8.06 -0.57 -11.96
N ALA A 254 -7.01 0.20 -12.29
CA ALA A 254 -7.10 1.62 -12.57
C ALA A 254 -7.63 1.92 -13.98
N ASN A 255 -7.99 0.89 -14.76
CA ASN A 255 -8.41 0.97 -16.18
C ASN A 255 -7.34 1.60 -17.08
N GLY A 256 -6.08 1.28 -16.78
CA GLY A 256 -4.93 1.61 -17.59
C GLY A 256 -4.82 0.70 -18.82
N ASP A 257 -4.06 1.19 -19.79
CA ASP A 257 -3.66 0.42 -20.96
C ASP A 257 -2.70 -0.71 -20.58
N SER A 258 -2.97 -1.91 -21.10
CA SER A 258 -2.25 -3.14 -20.76
C SER A 258 -0.77 -3.09 -21.17
N ARG A 259 -0.46 -2.47 -22.32
CA ARG A 259 0.92 -2.28 -22.78
C ARG A 259 1.68 -1.35 -21.85
N ASN A 260 1.08 -0.20 -21.50
CA ASN A 260 1.72 0.74 -20.58
C ASN A 260 1.91 0.14 -19.17
N GLY A 261 0.94 -0.66 -18.68
CA GLY A 261 1.08 -1.40 -17.43
C GLY A 261 2.25 -2.38 -17.46
N TRP A 262 2.41 -3.11 -18.56
CA TRP A 262 3.52 -4.04 -18.76
C TRP A 262 4.89 -3.37 -18.72
N VAL A 263 5.04 -2.28 -19.50
CA VAL A 263 6.30 -1.50 -19.55
C VAL A 263 6.61 -0.90 -18.18
N SER A 264 5.61 -0.33 -17.50
CA SER A 264 5.76 0.28 -16.18
C SER A 264 6.15 -0.76 -15.13
N ALA A 265 5.50 -1.93 -15.14
CA ALA A 265 5.81 -3.03 -14.24
C ALA A 265 7.24 -3.56 -14.42
N LEU A 266 7.71 -3.72 -15.66
CA LEU A 266 9.11 -4.10 -15.94
C LEU A 266 10.10 -3.05 -15.49
N ALA A 267 9.76 -1.77 -15.64
CA ALA A 267 10.61 -0.68 -15.20
C ALA A 267 10.71 -0.65 -13.66
N MET A 268 9.61 -0.89 -12.95
CA MET A 268 9.57 -0.88 -11.49
C MET A 268 10.22 -2.10 -10.83
N CYS A 269 10.67 -3.11 -11.58
CA CYS A 269 11.46 -4.24 -11.07
C CYS A 269 12.91 -3.85 -10.68
N THR A 270 13.10 -2.67 -10.10
CA THR A 270 14.39 -2.14 -9.63
C THR A 270 14.24 -1.67 -8.20
N MET A 271 15.01 -2.25 -7.28
CA MET A 271 14.93 -1.87 -5.86
C MET A 271 15.33 -0.41 -5.63
N GLY A 272 14.56 0.27 -4.77
CA GLY A 272 14.74 1.68 -4.43
C GLY A 272 15.85 1.99 -3.43
N GLU A 273 16.17 3.27 -3.28
CA GLU A 273 17.20 3.75 -2.34
C GLU A 273 16.83 3.42 -0.88
N PHE A 274 15.52 3.44 -0.59
CA PHE A 274 14.96 3.09 0.70
C PHE A 274 15.17 1.63 1.09
N ALA A 275 15.30 0.71 0.12
CA ALA A 275 15.63 -0.68 0.43
C ALA A 275 16.96 -0.77 1.18
N PHE A 276 17.97 0.00 0.75
CA PHE A 276 19.27 0.08 1.41
C PHE A 276 19.19 0.79 2.77
N ILE A 277 18.40 1.86 2.87
CA ILE A 277 18.22 2.60 4.13
C ILE A 277 17.58 1.70 5.19
N ILE A 278 16.50 1.00 4.84
CA ILE A 278 15.78 0.08 5.74
C ILE A 278 16.70 -1.08 6.13
N ALA A 279 17.40 -1.70 5.17
CA ALA A 279 18.33 -2.79 5.45
C ALA A 279 19.46 -2.37 6.37
N LYS A 280 20.08 -1.20 6.13
CA LYS A 280 21.14 -0.66 6.99
C LYS A 280 20.64 -0.36 8.40
N LEU A 281 19.46 0.22 8.52
CA LEU A 281 18.84 0.50 9.81
C LEU A 281 18.56 -0.79 10.58
N ALA A 282 17.98 -1.80 9.91
CA ALA A 282 17.71 -3.10 10.48
C ALA A 282 18.99 -3.83 10.94
N LYS A 283 20.07 -3.74 10.14
CA LYS A 283 21.39 -4.26 10.50
C LYS A 283 21.96 -3.54 11.72
N GLY A 284 21.87 -2.21 11.75
CA GLY A 284 22.33 -1.39 12.86
C GLY A 284 21.64 -1.71 14.19
N TYR A 285 20.38 -2.12 14.15
CA TYR A 285 19.64 -2.59 15.33
C TYR A 285 19.76 -4.10 15.58
N GLY A 286 20.55 -4.84 14.80
CA GLY A 286 20.75 -6.28 14.96
C GLY A 286 19.54 -7.14 14.57
N VAL A 287 18.57 -6.57 13.85
CA VAL A 287 17.40 -7.32 13.35
C VAL A 287 17.80 -8.25 12.23
N ILE A 288 18.62 -7.78 11.30
CA ILE A 288 19.16 -8.61 10.21
C ILE A 288 20.68 -8.77 10.38
N ASP A 289 21.19 -9.90 9.94
CA ASP A 289 22.62 -10.21 9.95
C ASP A 289 23.34 -9.68 8.69
N ASP A 290 24.67 -9.77 8.68
CA ASP A 290 25.48 -9.40 7.52
C ASP A 290 25.13 -10.20 6.26
N SER A 291 24.70 -11.46 6.45
CA SER A 291 24.31 -12.36 5.38
C SER A 291 23.09 -11.85 4.60
N LEU A 292 22.01 -11.50 5.32
CA LEU A 292 20.79 -10.97 4.73
C LEU A 292 21.01 -9.54 4.21
N PHE A 293 21.74 -8.70 4.93
CA PHE A 293 22.09 -7.36 4.44
C PHE A 293 22.83 -7.41 3.09
N SER A 294 23.89 -8.21 2.99
CA SER A 294 24.63 -8.39 1.75
C SER A 294 23.76 -9.03 0.65
N SER A 295 22.85 -9.93 0.99
CA SER A 295 21.92 -10.54 0.04
C SER A 295 20.92 -9.54 -0.54
N VAL A 296 20.37 -8.66 0.29
CA VAL A 296 19.46 -7.57 -0.14
C VAL A 296 20.19 -6.58 -1.04
N VAL A 297 21.39 -6.15 -0.64
CA VAL A 297 22.19 -5.22 -1.45
C VAL A 297 22.56 -5.86 -2.79
N GLY A 298 22.95 -7.14 -2.79
CA GLY A 298 23.19 -7.92 -4.00
C GLY A 298 21.96 -7.99 -4.91
N ALA A 299 20.78 -8.25 -4.34
CA ALA A 299 19.54 -8.32 -5.11
C ALA A 299 19.21 -6.96 -5.75
N ALA A 300 19.47 -5.86 -5.04
CA ALA A 300 19.30 -4.52 -5.57
C ALA A 300 20.27 -4.22 -6.74
N ILE A 301 21.55 -4.60 -6.62
CA ILE A 301 22.53 -4.47 -7.71
C ILE A 301 22.07 -5.27 -8.94
N VAL A 302 21.65 -6.52 -8.76
CA VAL A 302 21.13 -7.36 -9.85
C VAL A 302 19.91 -6.69 -10.50
N SER A 303 19.00 -6.13 -9.71
CA SER A 303 17.81 -5.43 -10.22
C SER A 303 18.16 -4.22 -11.10
N MET A 304 19.15 -3.41 -10.69
CA MET A 304 19.61 -2.25 -11.46
C MET A 304 20.29 -2.66 -12.77
N LEU A 305 21.08 -3.74 -12.76
CA LEU A 305 21.69 -4.28 -13.97
C LEU A 305 20.63 -4.83 -14.94
N MET A 306 19.61 -5.50 -14.40
CA MET A 306 18.54 -6.10 -15.20
C MET A 306 17.59 -5.06 -15.78
N LEU A 307 17.37 -3.93 -15.11
CA LEU A 307 16.44 -2.88 -15.54
C LEU A 307 16.65 -2.46 -17.01
N SER A 308 17.91 -2.19 -17.39
CA SER A 308 18.22 -1.75 -18.75
C SER A 308 17.81 -2.79 -19.80
N ILE A 309 17.96 -4.09 -19.47
CA ILE A 309 17.56 -5.20 -20.33
C ILE A 309 16.02 -5.29 -20.35
N LEU A 310 15.37 -5.29 -19.19
CA LEU A 310 13.92 -5.40 -19.06
C LEU A 310 13.19 -4.29 -19.83
N VAL A 311 13.64 -3.04 -19.69
CA VAL A 311 13.03 -1.89 -20.38
C VAL A 311 13.28 -1.95 -21.89
N ARG A 312 14.49 -2.30 -22.34
CA ARG A 312 14.83 -2.40 -23.77
C ARG A 312 14.00 -3.45 -24.50
N TYR A 313 13.70 -4.56 -23.83
CA TYR A 313 12.90 -5.66 -24.39
C TYR A 313 11.42 -5.62 -24.01
N SER A 314 10.98 -4.59 -23.29
CA SER A 314 9.61 -4.48 -22.77
C SER A 314 8.54 -4.61 -23.87
N GLU A 315 8.65 -3.86 -24.97
CA GLU A 315 7.75 -3.94 -26.14
C GLU A 315 7.72 -5.32 -26.80
N LYS A 316 8.90 -5.90 -27.02
CA LYS A 316 9.03 -7.21 -27.65
C LYS A 316 8.43 -8.30 -26.75
N SER A 317 8.67 -8.21 -25.44
CA SER A 317 8.12 -9.15 -24.46
C SER A 317 6.61 -9.05 -24.39
N TYR A 318 6.04 -7.84 -24.40
CA TYR A 318 4.60 -7.63 -24.43
C TYR A 318 3.96 -8.25 -25.67
N ASN A 319 4.51 -7.98 -26.85
CA ASN A 319 3.99 -8.53 -28.11
C ASN A 319 4.12 -10.06 -28.15
N PHE A 320 5.24 -10.61 -27.69
CA PHE A 320 5.45 -12.05 -27.62
C PHE A 320 4.43 -12.73 -26.69
N VAL A 321 4.26 -12.20 -25.48
CA VAL A 321 3.31 -12.74 -24.50
C VAL A 321 1.87 -12.57 -25.00
N SER A 322 1.53 -11.43 -25.59
CA SER A 322 0.20 -11.20 -26.16
C SER A 322 -0.11 -12.16 -27.33
N ALA A 323 0.89 -12.50 -28.15
CA ALA A 323 0.73 -13.43 -29.27
C ALA A 323 0.65 -14.90 -28.84
N HIS A 324 1.42 -15.30 -27.82
CA HIS A 324 1.54 -16.69 -27.37
C HIS A 324 0.72 -16.99 -26.12
N CYS A 325 -0.11 -16.05 -25.66
CA CYS A 325 -0.92 -16.23 -24.46
C CYS A 325 -1.87 -17.44 -24.62
N PRO A 326 -1.80 -18.45 -23.74
CA PRO A 326 -2.68 -19.61 -23.77
C PRO A 326 -4.16 -19.20 -23.81
N GLY A 327 -4.97 -19.91 -24.60
CA GLY A 327 -6.39 -19.57 -24.79
C GLY A 327 -7.20 -19.49 -23.50
N PHE A 328 -6.83 -20.26 -22.46
CA PHE A 328 -7.44 -20.17 -21.13
C PHE A 328 -7.18 -18.82 -20.46
N LEU A 329 -5.93 -18.34 -20.45
CA LEU A 329 -5.57 -17.04 -19.88
C LEU A 329 -6.21 -15.89 -20.66
N LYS A 330 -6.27 -15.99 -21.98
CA LYS A 330 -6.96 -15.00 -22.83
C LYS A 330 -8.47 -14.94 -22.55
N LYS A 331 -9.13 -16.08 -22.36
CA LYS A 331 -10.56 -16.15 -22.00
C LYS A 331 -10.82 -15.61 -20.60
N THR A 332 -10.02 -16.00 -19.61
CA THR A 332 -10.16 -15.52 -18.22
C THR A 332 -9.87 -14.03 -18.12
N GLY A 333 -8.78 -13.55 -18.73
CA GLY A 333 -8.43 -12.13 -18.81
C GLY A 333 -9.47 -11.32 -19.60
N GLY A 334 -10.03 -11.88 -20.67
CA GLY A 334 -11.13 -11.29 -21.44
C GLY A 334 -12.39 -11.11 -20.58
N ARG A 335 -12.80 -12.15 -19.84
CA ARG A 335 -13.94 -12.09 -18.90
C ARG A 335 -13.73 -11.06 -17.80
N LEU A 336 -12.54 -11.03 -17.19
CA LEU A 336 -12.19 -10.03 -16.18
C LEU A 336 -12.27 -8.63 -16.78
N THR A 337 -11.68 -8.42 -17.95
CA THR A 337 -11.69 -7.12 -18.65
C THR A 337 -13.11 -6.71 -19.06
N GLU A 338 -13.96 -7.64 -19.48
CA GLU A 338 -15.37 -7.38 -19.78
C GLU A 338 -16.14 -6.95 -18.52
N ASN A 339 -15.95 -7.67 -17.40
CA ASN A 339 -16.53 -7.28 -16.10
C ASN A 339 -16.08 -5.88 -15.68
N ARG A 340 -14.78 -5.59 -15.83
CA ARG A 340 -14.23 -4.25 -15.58
C ARG A 340 -14.89 -3.22 -16.49
N ASN A 341 -14.94 -3.46 -17.79
CA ASN A 341 -15.51 -2.54 -18.77
C ASN A 341 -17.00 -2.28 -18.47
N GLN A 342 -17.76 -3.29 -18.05
CA GLN A 342 -19.15 -3.13 -17.60
C GLN A 342 -19.24 -2.16 -16.40
N ILE A 343 -18.35 -2.27 -15.40
CA ILE A 343 -18.32 -1.31 -14.27
C ILE A 343 -18.06 0.12 -14.76
N TYR A 344 -17.08 0.32 -15.65
CA TYR A 344 -16.76 1.65 -16.20
C TYR A 344 -17.84 2.21 -17.13
N HIS A 345 -18.52 1.36 -17.90
CA HIS A 345 -19.70 1.75 -18.67
C HIS A 345 -20.85 2.13 -17.75
N GLY A 346 -21.13 1.33 -16.72
CA GLY A 346 -22.13 1.66 -15.70
C GLY A 346 -21.83 3.00 -15.04
N LEU A 347 -20.55 3.28 -14.75
CA LEU A 347 -20.08 4.58 -14.29
C LEU A 347 -20.43 5.71 -15.25
N ASN A 348 -20.25 5.53 -16.55
CA ASN A 348 -20.54 6.57 -17.54
C ASN A 348 -22.02 6.92 -17.63
N VAL A 349 -22.90 5.94 -17.39
CA VAL A 349 -24.37 6.05 -17.49
C VAL A 349 -25.03 6.62 -16.23
N VAL A 350 -24.36 6.52 -15.07
CA VAL A 350 -24.91 7.06 -13.81
C VAL A 350 -24.68 8.56 -13.62
N SER A 351 -25.51 9.15 -12.74
CA SER A 351 -25.48 10.58 -12.42
C SER A 351 -24.10 11.06 -11.92
N HIS A 352 -23.82 12.36 -12.05
CA HIS A 352 -22.59 12.97 -11.55
C HIS A 352 -22.38 12.70 -10.04
N ARG A 353 -23.45 12.74 -9.23
CA ARG A 353 -23.39 12.42 -7.79
C ARG A 353 -22.93 10.97 -7.56
N THR A 354 -23.40 10.03 -8.37
CA THR A 354 -23.02 8.61 -8.28
C THR A 354 -21.57 8.36 -8.69
N LYS A 355 -21.08 9.06 -9.74
CA LYS A 355 -19.65 9.06 -10.11
C LYS A 355 -18.77 9.60 -8.97
N GLU A 356 -19.23 10.65 -8.30
CA GLU A 356 -18.53 11.22 -7.15
C GLU A 356 -18.54 10.26 -5.94
N SER A 357 -19.67 9.58 -5.67
CA SER A 357 -19.75 8.53 -4.65
C SER A 357 -18.84 7.34 -4.95
N PHE A 358 -18.68 6.94 -6.22
CA PHE A 358 -17.69 5.93 -6.62
C PHE A 358 -16.28 6.38 -6.31
N ARG A 359 -15.94 7.60 -6.70
CA ARG A 359 -14.62 8.21 -6.48
C ARG A 359 -14.28 8.27 -4.99
N LYS A 360 -15.23 8.76 -4.18
CA LYS A 360 -15.09 8.78 -2.71
C LYS A 360 -15.03 7.38 -2.13
N GLY A 361 -15.81 6.44 -2.65
CA GLY A 361 -15.81 5.05 -2.24
C GLY A 361 -14.46 4.36 -2.46
N LEU A 362 -13.81 4.61 -3.60
CA LEU A 362 -12.50 4.04 -3.92
C LEU A 362 -11.39 4.58 -3.00
N THR A 363 -11.36 5.89 -2.77
CA THR A 363 -10.44 6.49 -1.79
C THR A 363 -10.74 6.00 -0.39
N ASN A 364 -12.01 5.91 0.00
CA ASN A 364 -12.43 5.44 1.32
C ASN A 364 -12.10 3.96 1.53
N ALA A 365 -12.24 3.11 0.51
CA ALA A 365 -11.85 1.71 0.57
C ALA A 365 -10.36 1.57 0.87
N GLY A 366 -9.53 2.41 0.26
CA GLY A 366 -8.12 2.56 0.59
C GLY A 366 -7.85 2.87 2.05
N PHE A 367 -8.45 3.95 2.55
CA PHE A 367 -8.37 4.32 3.96
C PHE A 367 -8.89 3.22 4.90
N ILE A 368 -9.95 2.50 4.52
CA ILE A 368 -10.51 1.39 5.29
C ILE A 368 -9.53 0.22 5.36
N ILE A 369 -8.87 -0.12 4.26
CA ILE A 369 -7.84 -1.17 4.24
C ILE A 369 -6.66 -0.78 5.14
N ILE A 370 -6.18 0.47 5.03
CA ILE A 370 -5.13 0.99 5.92
C ILE A 370 -5.59 0.94 7.38
N LEU A 371 -6.83 1.35 7.66
CA LEU A 371 -7.41 1.30 9.00
C LEU A 371 -7.48 -0.13 9.55
N ILE A 372 -7.87 -1.11 8.74
CA ILE A 372 -7.88 -2.53 9.10
C ILE A 372 -6.47 -2.98 9.47
N VAL A 373 -5.47 -2.65 8.64
CA VAL A 373 -4.06 -2.99 8.91
C VAL A 373 -3.58 -2.34 10.21
N VAL A 374 -3.91 -1.07 10.45
CA VAL A 374 -3.55 -0.36 11.69
C VAL A 374 -4.22 -1.00 12.92
N ILE A 375 -5.50 -1.38 12.82
CA ILE A 375 -6.20 -2.08 13.90
C ILE A 375 -5.52 -3.41 14.23
N GLU A 376 -5.17 -4.20 13.21
CA GLU A 376 -4.52 -5.50 13.40
C GLU A 376 -3.11 -5.36 13.97
N ILE A 377 -2.33 -4.39 13.50
CA ILE A 377 -1.04 -4.05 14.10
C ILE A 377 -1.23 -3.65 15.58
N GLY A 378 -2.25 -2.83 15.87
CA GLY A 378 -2.60 -2.47 17.25
C GLY A 378 -2.92 -3.69 18.11
N PHE A 379 -3.74 -4.60 17.59
CA PHE A 379 -4.11 -5.85 18.28
C PHE A 379 -2.92 -6.77 18.48
N TYR A 380 -2.03 -6.92 17.50
CA TYR A 380 -0.79 -7.68 17.62
C TYR A 380 0.02 -7.26 18.84
N TYR A 381 0.26 -5.95 18.97
CA TYR A 381 1.04 -5.41 20.07
C TYR A 381 0.31 -5.42 21.42
N LEU A 382 -1.01 -5.28 21.39
CA LEU A 382 -1.86 -5.34 22.59
C LEU A 382 -2.06 -6.76 23.11
N TYR A 383 -1.94 -7.76 22.24
CA TYR A 383 -2.44 -9.11 22.50
C TYR A 383 -1.90 -9.73 23.79
N THR A 384 -0.57 -9.83 23.90
CA THR A 384 0.11 -10.41 25.06
C THR A 384 0.00 -9.54 26.32
N PRO A 385 0.32 -8.23 26.31
CA PRO A 385 0.24 -7.43 27.54
C PRO A 385 -1.19 -7.30 28.07
N LEU A 386 -2.18 -7.17 27.19
CA LEU A 386 -3.59 -7.07 27.60
C LEU A 386 -4.10 -8.39 28.18
N SER A 387 -3.75 -9.54 27.59
CA SER A 387 -4.15 -10.84 28.15
C SER A 387 -3.53 -11.10 29.52
N GLN A 388 -2.25 -10.77 29.72
CA GLN A 388 -1.58 -10.90 31.01
C GLN A 388 -2.16 -9.96 32.06
N TRP A 389 -2.39 -8.69 31.71
CA TRP A 389 -2.99 -7.73 32.62
C TRP A 389 -4.41 -8.16 33.02
N LEU A 390 -5.23 -8.61 32.08
CA LEU A 390 -6.58 -9.08 32.36
C LEU A 390 -6.57 -10.34 33.24
N ALA A 391 -5.65 -11.28 32.99
CA ALA A 391 -5.50 -12.48 33.82
C ALA A 391 -5.15 -12.12 35.28
N ASN A 392 -4.21 -11.20 35.47
CA ASN A 392 -3.76 -10.77 36.80
C ASN A 392 -4.82 -10.00 37.60
N ASN A 393 -5.77 -9.34 36.94
CA ASN A 393 -6.76 -8.48 37.61
C ASN A 393 -8.16 -9.11 37.71
N PHE A 394 -8.52 -10.06 36.85
CA PHE A 394 -9.90 -10.56 36.73
C PHE A 394 -10.04 -12.08 36.92
N GLY A 395 -8.99 -12.78 37.34
CA GLY A 395 -9.07 -14.15 37.89
C GLY A 395 -9.36 -15.29 36.89
N LEU A 396 -9.48 -14.99 35.59
CA LEU A 396 -9.45 -16.00 34.53
C LEU A 396 -8.00 -16.24 34.08
N ASP A 397 -7.74 -17.43 33.53
CA ASP A 397 -6.46 -17.78 32.94
C ASP A 397 -6.13 -16.93 31.70
N GLU A 398 -4.83 -16.74 31.43
CA GLU A 398 -4.34 -15.94 30.31
C GLU A 398 -4.91 -16.42 28.96
N TYR A 399 -5.10 -17.74 28.81
CA TYR A 399 -5.65 -18.33 27.60
C TYR A 399 -7.13 -17.95 27.36
N SER A 400 -7.96 -17.88 28.39
CA SER A 400 -9.35 -17.39 28.26
C SER A 400 -9.41 -15.93 27.85
N TRP A 401 -8.51 -15.09 28.37
CA TRP A 401 -8.43 -13.68 27.97
C TRP A 401 -7.89 -13.49 26.55
N ARG A 402 -6.93 -14.33 26.14
CA ARG A 402 -6.46 -14.42 24.75
C ARG A 402 -7.60 -14.71 23.76
N LEU A 403 -8.53 -15.59 24.11
CA LEU A 403 -9.74 -15.84 23.33
C LEU A 403 -10.69 -14.65 23.32
N ALA A 404 -10.88 -13.98 24.46
CA ALA A 404 -11.74 -12.79 24.56
C ALA A 404 -11.22 -11.61 23.74
N ILE A 405 -9.90 -11.38 23.74
CA ILE A 405 -9.24 -10.33 22.93
C ILE A 405 -9.38 -10.64 21.44
N LEU A 406 -9.21 -11.90 21.05
CA LEU A 406 -9.45 -12.33 19.66
C LEU A 406 -10.90 -12.08 19.23
N ALA A 407 -11.87 -12.38 20.10
CA ALA A 407 -13.28 -12.07 19.84
C ALA A 407 -13.52 -10.54 19.71
N ALA A 408 -12.90 -9.73 20.55
CA ALA A 408 -12.99 -8.26 20.48
C ALA A 408 -12.39 -7.71 19.19
N ASN A 409 -11.25 -8.25 18.72
CA ASN A 409 -10.64 -7.88 17.45
C ASN A 409 -11.61 -8.10 16.28
N ILE A 410 -12.21 -9.29 16.22
CA ILE A 410 -13.19 -9.65 15.19
C ILE A 410 -14.40 -8.69 15.19
N ILE A 411 -14.89 -8.29 16.38
CA ILE A 411 -16.00 -7.32 16.51
C ILE A 411 -15.60 -5.94 15.99
N ILE A 412 -14.41 -5.46 16.33
CA ILE A 412 -13.92 -4.13 15.91
C ILE A 412 -13.71 -4.09 14.39
N LEU A 413 -13.18 -5.17 13.80
CA LEU A 413 -12.97 -5.29 12.36
C LEU A 413 -14.26 -5.43 11.55
N LEU A 414 -15.36 -5.79 12.22
CA LEU A 414 -16.65 -6.01 11.57
C LEU A 414 -17.18 -4.75 10.86
N GLU A 415 -16.98 -3.56 11.43
CA GLU A 415 -17.44 -2.30 10.84
C GLU A 415 -16.60 -1.85 9.63
N PRO A 416 -15.25 -1.81 9.68
CA PRO A 416 -14.41 -1.63 8.49
C PRO A 416 -14.74 -2.61 7.37
N CYS A 417 -14.87 -3.90 7.68
CA CYS A 417 -15.25 -4.93 6.72
C CYS A 417 -16.64 -4.70 6.13
N ARG A 418 -17.61 -4.25 6.93
CA ARG A 418 -18.96 -3.88 6.46
C ARG A 418 -18.93 -2.71 5.48
N ARG A 419 -18.08 -1.71 5.71
CA ARG A 419 -17.93 -0.57 4.79
C ARG A 419 -17.26 -0.99 3.48
N LEU A 420 -16.23 -1.83 3.56
CA LEU A 420 -15.59 -2.39 2.36
C LEU A 420 -16.59 -3.21 1.53
N ALA A 421 -17.40 -4.02 2.19
CA ALA A 421 -18.44 -4.80 1.53
C ALA A 421 -19.52 -3.93 0.87
N LYS A 422 -19.95 -2.83 1.51
CA LYS A 422 -20.85 -1.85 0.88
C LYS A 422 -20.23 -1.27 -0.39
N PHE A 423 -18.93 -1.01 -0.39
CA PHE A 423 -18.24 -0.53 -1.59
C PHE A 423 -18.17 -1.61 -2.69
N VAL A 424 -17.89 -2.86 -2.33
CA VAL A 424 -17.96 -4.00 -3.27
C VAL A 424 -19.37 -4.12 -3.88
N ARG A 425 -20.43 -3.96 -3.08
CA ARG A 425 -21.82 -3.94 -3.58
C ARG A 425 -22.07 -2.80 -4.56
N PHE A 426 -21.52 -1.63 -4.27
CA PHE A 426 -21.64 -0.49 -5.16
C PHE A 426 -20.92 -0.74 -6.50
N ILE A 427 -19.80 -1.48 -6.50
CA ILE A 427 -19.15 -1.96 -7.72
C ILE A 427 -20.06 -2.95 -8.48
N VAL A 428 -20.68 -3.90 -7.78
CA VAL A 428 -21.63 -4.87 -8.40
C VAL A 428 -22.84 -4.14 -9.03
N TYR A 429 -23.40 -3.15 -8.33
CA TYR A 429 -24.47 -2.30 -8.87
C TYR A 429 -24.06 -1.57 -10.16
N LEU A 430 -22.84 -1.02 -10.19
CA LEU A 430 -22.32 -0.37 -11.39
C LEU A 430 -22.11 -1.39 -12.52
N GLN A 431 -21.67 -2.60 -12.20
CA GLN A 431 -21.55 -3.68 -13.18
C GLN A 431 -22.91 -4.07 -13.78
N GLU A 432 -23.94 -4.24 -12.95
CA GLU A 432 -25.31 -4.56 -13.38
C GLU A 432 -25.91 -3.44 -14.24
N LYS A 433 -25.74 -2.17 -13.84
CA LYS A 433 -26.16 -1.03 -14.66
C LYS A 433 -25.42 -0.95 -15.99
N GLY A 434 -24.12 -1.24 -15.99
CA GLY A 434 -23.33 -1.35 -17.21
C GLY A 434 -23.88 -2.43 -18.14
N LYS A 435 -24.15 -3.63 -17.60
CA LYS A 435 -24.76 -4.74 -18.35
C LYS A 435 -26.13 -4.39 -18.91
N ALA A 436 -27.02 -3.79 -18.11
CA ALA A 436 -28.37 -3.42 -18.53
C ALA A 436 -28.39 -2.31 -19.61
N HIS A 437 -27.37 -1.45 -19.64
CA HIS A 437 -27.24 -0.45 -20.69
C HIS A 437 -26.60 -1.00 -21.98
N ILE A 438 -25.69 -1.97 -21.86
CA ILE A 438 -25.09 -2.69 -23.00
C ILE A 438 -26.11 -3.62 -23.66
N ASN A 439 -26.90 -4.33 -22.85
CA ASN A 439 -27.95 -5.23 -23.28
C ASN A 439 -29.29 -4.55 -23.02
N ALA A 440 -29.82 -3.78 -23.98
CA ALA A 440 -31.14 -3.19 -23.88
C ALA A 440 -32.25 -4.28 -23.86
N ARG A 441 -32.42 -4.97 -22.73
CA ARG A 441 -33.53 -5.90 -22.43
C ARG A 441 -33.88 -5.89 -20.94
N SER A 442 -35.15 -5.57 -20.69
CA SER A 442 -36.01 -5.74 -19.50
C SER A 442 -35.52 -5.23 -18.13
N PRO A 443 -36.24 -4.25 -17.51
CA PRO A 443 -35.91 -3.66 -16.20
C PRO A 443 -36.31 -4.50 -14.95
N GLU A 444 -36.65 -5.78 -15.07
CA GLU A 444 -37.38 -6.47 -13.99
C GLU A 444 -36.53 -7.29 -13.00
N ASP A 445 -35.24 -7.54 -13.25
CA ASP A 445 -34.40 -8.36 -12.35
C ASP A 445 -33.38 -7.57 -11.51
N ALA A 446 -33.63 -6.29 -11.22
CA ALA A 446 -32.73 -5.45 -10.43
C ALA A 446 -33.00 -5.50 -8.90
N ALA A 447 -33.36 -6.67 -8.38
CA ALA A 447 -33.42 -6.90 -6.93
C ALA A 447 -32.37 -7.93 -6.53
N ALA A 448 -31.16 -7.46 -6.23
CA ALA A 448 -30.15 -8.30 -5.57
C ALA A 448 -30.77 -8.84 -4.26
N PRO A 449 -30.89 -10.16 -4.07
CA PRO A 449 -31.53 -10.68 -2.88
C PRO A 449 -30.66 -10.33 -1.66
N VAL A 450 -31.29 -9.76 -0.63
CA VAL A 450 -30.72 -9.37 0.67
C VAL A 450 -29.83 -10.46 1.32
N VAL A 451 -30.00 -11.71 0.90
CA VAL A 451 -29.18 -12.87 1.27
C VAL A 451 -27.74 -12.80 0.70
N TYR A 452 -27.57 -12.35 -0.55
CA TYR A 452 -26.25 -12.10 -1.15
C TYR A 452 -25.54 -10.88 -0.51
N GLU A 453 -26.33 -9.94 0.01
CA GLU A 453 -25.90 -8.73 0.70
C GLU A 453 -25.13 -9.03 2.00
N SER A 454 -25.60 -10.04 2.74
CA SER A 454 -24.94 -10.52 3.96
C SER A 454 -23.76 -11.46 3.64
N PHE A 455 -23.90 -12.30 2.62
CA PHE A 455 -22.91 -13.31 2.21
C PHE A 455 -21.56 -12.72 1.79
N SER A 456 -21.57 -11.74 0.87
CA SER A 456 -20.34 -11.08 0.37
C SER A 456 -19.61 -10.26 1.44
N THR A 457 -20.36 -9.65 2.36
CA THR A 457 -19.79 -8.86 3.46
C THR A 457 -18.99 -9.69 4.44
N ILE A 458 -19.52 -10.86 4.76
CA ILE A 458 -18.96 -11.74 5.76
C ILE A 458 -17.79 -12.54 5.16
N LEU A 459 -17.87 -12.94 3.88
CA LEU A 459 -16.82 -13.70 3.20
C LEU A 459 -15.58 -12.85 2.89
N VAL A 460 -15.76 -11.59 2.46
CA VAL A 460 -14.65 -10.64 2.28
C VAL A 460 -14.04 -10.27 3.63
N GLY A 461 -14.87 -10.05 4.66
CA GLY A 461 -14.41 -9.80 6.02
C GLY A 461 -13.60 -10.97 6.58
N ALA A 462 -14.09 -12.21 6.43
CA ALA A 462 -13.44 -13.43 6.88
C ALA A 462 -12.14 -13.73 6.11
N ALA A 463 -12.08 -13.45 4.80
CA ALA A 463 -10.87 -13.62 4.01
C ALA A 463 -9.78 -12.61 4.39
N LEU A 464 -10.15 -11.36 4.67
CA LEU A 464 -9.22 -10.32 5.14
C LEU A 464 -8.71 -10.63 6.55
N THR A 465 -9.57 -11.01 7.49
CA THR A 465 -9.13 -11.47 8.82
C THR A 465 -8.33 -12.76 8.73
N LEU A 466 -8.62 -13.68 7.81
CA LEU A 466 -7.82 -14.89 7.61
C LEU A 466 -6.39 -14.57 7.17
N VAL A 467 -6.23 -13.65 6.22
CA VAL A 467 -4.90 -13.20 5.79
C VAL A 467 -4.17 -12.49 6.94
N LEU A 468 -4.86 -11.64 7.70
CA LEU A 468 -4.25 -10.85 8.77
C LEU A 468 -3.94 -11.67 10.03
N VAL A 469 -4.79 -12.62 10.42
CA VAL A 469 -4.58 -13.51 11.58
C VAL A 469 -3.43 -14.49 11.34
N ILE A 470 -3.23 -14.97 10.11
CA ILE A 470 -2.06 -15.80 9.75
C ILE A 470 -0.75 -14.98 9.85
N ILE A 471 -0.84 -13.66 9.71
CA ILE A 471 0.33 -12.76 9.67
C ILE A 471 0.68 -12.20 11.04
N VAL A 472 -0.25 -12.25 11.99
CA VAL A 472 -0.11 -11.68 13.32
C VAL A 472 0.15 -12.82 14.34
N PRO A 473 1.41 -13.02 14.78
CA PRO A 473 1.73 -14.04 15.77
C PRO A 473 1.01 -13.78 17.10
N ASN A 474 -0.06 -14.52 17.36
CA ASN A 474 -0.88 -14.37 18.57
C ASN A 474 -0.55 -15.41 19.64
N GLY A 475 0.43 -16.30 19.42
CA GLY A 475 0.80 -17.34 20.38
C GLY A 475 -0.33 -18.34 20.70
N ILE A 476 -1.39 -18.38 19.87
CA ILE A 476 -2.39 -19.44 19.81
C ILE A 476 -1.94 -20.40 18.70
N ASP A 477 -2.10 -21.70 18.94
CA ASP A 477 -1.79 -22.75 17.97
C ASP A 477 -2.58 -22.55 16.66
N ASP A 478 -1.91 -22.67 15.50
CA ASP A 478 -2.51 -22.47 14.17
C ASP A 478 -3.77 -23.30 13.98
N PHE A 479 -3.81 -24.49 14.58
CA PHE A 479 -4.98 -25.38 14.55
C PHE A 479 -6.21 -24.79 15.27
N ILE A 480 -6.01 -24.09 16.38
CA ILE A 480 -7.08 -23.48 17.17
C ILE A 480 -7.64 -22.26 16.44
N HIS A 481 -6.81 -21.50 15.74
CA HIS A 481 -7.26 -20.43 14.84
C HIS A 481 -8.19 -20.96 13.74
N VAL A 482 -7.84 -22.08 13.13
CA VAL A 482 -8.68 -22.75 12.12
C VAL A 482 -9.99 -23.27 12.72
N LEU A 483 -9.97 -23.78 13.96
CA LEU A 483 -11.16 -24.29 14.65
C LEU A 483 -12.15 -23.18 15.03
N ILE A 484 -11.64 -22.05 15.55
CA ILE A 484 -12.45 -20.85 15.85
C ILE A 484 -13.03 -20.29 14.55
N MET A 485 -12.26 -20.29 13.46
CA MET A 485 -12.72 -19.88 12.14
C MET A 485 -13.86 -20.77 11.63
N LEU A 486 -13.72 -22.10 11.70
CA LEU A 486 -14.78 -23.04 11.36
C LEU A 486 -16.02 -22.83 12.26
N GLY A 487 -15.82 -22.60 13.55
CA GLY A 487 -16.89 -22.31 14.50
C GLY A 487 -17.66 -21.03 14.16
N ILE A 488 -16.95 -19.95 13.80
CA ILE A 488 -17.55 -18.68 13.35
C ILE A 488 -18.27 -18.88 12.02
N LEU A 489 -17.68 -19.56 11.04
CA LEU A 489 -18.30 -19.88 9.75
C LEU A 489 -19.58 -20.72 9.92
N VAL A 490 -19.57 -21.70 10.84
CA VAL A 490 -20.74 -22.54 11.17
C VAL A 490 -21.82 -21.73 11.90
N LEU A 491 -21.45 -20.91 12.90
CA LEU A 491 -22.39 -20.03 13.60
C LEU A 491 -23.05 -19.04 12.64
N ILE A 492 -22.27 -18.51 11.69
CA ILE A 492 -22.75 -17.66 10.61
C ILE A 492 -23.70 -18.45 9.71
N ALA A 493 -23.33 -19.66 9.26
CA ALA A 493 -24.20 -20.49 8.43
C ALA A 493 -25.54 -20.81 9.13
N LEU A 494 -25.53 -21.02 10.45
CA LEU A 494 -26.73 -21.25 11.26
C LEU A 494 -27.61 -20.00 11.38
N LEU A 495 -27.01 -18.82 11.63
CA LEU A 495 -27.74 -17.55 11.66
C LEU A 495 -28.35 -17.21 10.28
N GLN A 496 -27.69 -17.61 9.19
CA GLN A 496 -28.18 -17.48 7.81
C GLN A 496 -29.35 -18.42 7.54
N LEU A 497 -29.25 -19.69 7.93
CA LEU A 497 -30.36 -20.65 7.86
C LEU A 497 -31.60 -20.15 8.62
N HIS A 498 -31.39 -19.52 9.78
CA HIS A 498 -32.47 -18.94 10.57
C HIS A 498 -33.12 -17.73 9.88
N LYS A 499 -32.33 -16.79 9.34
CA LYS A 499 -32.85 -15.62 8.60
C LYS A 499 -33.53 -16.03 7.28
N TYR A 500 -32.99 -17.00 6.56
CA TYR A 500 -33.58 -17.55 5.35
C TYR A 500 -34.95 -18.18 5.66
N ARG A 501 -35.02 -19.05 6.68
CA ARG A 501 -36.30 -19.63 7.14
C ARG A 501 -37.31 -18.55 7.51
N LYS A 502 -36.89 -17.49 8.18
CA LYS A 502 -37.77 -16.35 8.54
C LYS A 502 -38.26 -15.56 7.33
N ALA A 503 -37.40 -15.36 6.32
CA ALA A 503 -37.76 -14.66 5.09
C ALA A 503 -38.68 -15.50 4.17
N VAL A 504 -38.52 -16.82 4.17
CA VAL A 504 -39.41 -17.76 3.46
C VAL A 504 -40.76 -17.85 4.17
N SER A 505 -40.78 -17.98 5.50
CA SER A 505 -42.01 -17.98 6.30
C SER A 505 -42.82 -16.69 6.14
N ALA A 506 -42.15 -15.53 6.03
CA ALA A 506 -42.81 -14.24 5.79
C ALA A 506 -43.37 -14.07 4.36
N LYS A 507 -42.92 -14.90 3.40
CA LYS A 507 -43.48 -14.96 2.05
C LYS A 507 -44.70 -15.89 1.97
N ASP A 508 -44.71 -16.96 2.77
CA ASP A 508 -45.82 -17.92 2.83
C ASP A 508 -47.01 -17.41 3.68
N GLU A 509 -46.81 -16.43 4.57
CA GLU A 509 -47.86 -15.82 5.41
C GLU A 509 -48.59 -14.62 4.77
N SER A 510 -48.28 -14.25 3.52
CA SER A 510 -49.06 -13.24 2.78
C SER A 510 -50.32 -13.89 2.20
N PRO A 511 -51.54 -13.61 2.68
CA PRO A 511 -52.74 -14.27 2.16
C PRO A 511 -53.03 -13.81 0.74
N ALA A 512 -53.31 -14.78 -0.14
CA ALA A 512 -54.07 -14.55 -1.35
C ALA A 512 -55.49 -14.12 -0.98
N SER A 513 -55.76 -12.82 -0.97
CA SER A 513 -57.13 -12.28 -0.99
C SER A 513 -57.10 -10.84 -1.53
N ASP A 514 -57.40 -10.70 -2.81
CA ASP A 514 -58.32 -9.69 -3.35
C ASP A 514 -58.44 -9.89 -4.88
N GLU A 515 -58.96 -11.05 -5.27
CA GLU A 515 -59.76 -11.17 -6.49
C GLU A 515 -61.23 -11.00 -6.06
N ALA A 516 -61.75 -9.78 -6.18
CA ALA A 516 -63.18 -9.52 -6.23
C ALA A 516 -63.41 -8.43 -7.29
N GLY A 517 -64.14 -8.79 -8.34
CA GLY A 517 -64.37 -7.98 -9.53
C GLY A 517 -65.22 -6.73 -9.31
N PRO A 518 -65.40 -5.90 -10.36
CA PRO A 518 -66.21 -4.70 -10.28
C PRO A 518 -67.70 -5.08 -10.43
N GLU A 519 -68.51 -4.78 -9.42
CA GLU A 519 -69.95 -4.56 -9.59
C GLU A 519 -70.30 -3.10 -9.27
N ALA A 520 -71.14 -2.55 -10.15
CA ALA A 520 -71.79 -1.23 -10.21
C ALA A 520 -70.96 -0.06 -10.78
#